data_AF-A0A174V661-F1
#
_entry.id   AF-A0A174V661-F1
#
_cell.length_a   1.000
_cell.length_b   1.000
_cell.length_c   1.000
_cell.angle_alpha   90.00
_cell.angle_beta   90.00
_cell.angle_gamma   90.00
#
_symmetry.space_group_name_H-M   'P 1'
#
loop_
_entity.id
_entity.type
_entity.pdbx_description
1 polymer ?
#
loop_
_entity_poly.entity_id
_entity_poly.type
_entity_poly.pdbx_seq_one_letter_code
_entity_poly.pdbx_strand_id
1 'polypeptide(L)'
;MWYEDGQDDMGNTKYTQIGREYVKLENVGDGKVKVVFTNEHATSLYTGDGSNYSDQIIAALNEHLAAASADAIAYNGGLMYYNIPIEHLNNSEVAENGTIPEAKYGVVRNHHYVVTINKLEKIGKGIFGEDEKIVPGGPDDDTYYVGAKINILSWKIVSQNVEL
;
A
#
# COMPACT_ATOMS: atom_id res chain seq x y z
N MET A 1 -15.00 -0.08 24.56
CA MET A 1 -14.48 -1.19 25.40
C MET A 1 -13.64 -0.58 26.51
N TRP A 2 -13.60 -1.21 27.68
CA TRP A 2 -12.99 -0.68 28.89
C TRP A 2 -12.23 -1.80 29.62
N TYR A 3 -11.20 -1.46 30.39
CA TYR A 3 -10.51 -2.38 31.30
C TYR A 3 -10.57 -1.85 32.74
N GLU A 4 -10.48 -2.76 33.71
CA GLU A 4 -10.38 -2.39 35.13
C GLU A 4 -9.03 -1.74 35.44
N ASP A 5 -9.07 -0.54 36.01
CA ASP A 5 -7.93 0.31 36.33
C ASP A 5 -7.94 0.68 37.82
N GLY A 6 -8.02 -0.36 38.67
CA GLY A 6 -7.97 -0.24 40.12
C GLY A 6 -9.28 0.23 40.76
N GLN A 7 -9.17 0.99 41.84
CA GLN A 7 -10.30 1.55 42.58
C GLN A 7 -10.28 3.08 42.60
N ASP A 8 -11.46 3.69 42.62
CA ASP A 8 -11.61 5.13 42.82
C ASP A 8 -11.44 5.52 44.31
N ASP A 9 -11.45 6.83 44.60
CA ASP A 9 -11.34 7.36 45.96
C ASP A 9 -12.48 6.91 46.90
N MET A 10 -13.55 6.33 46.34
CA MET A 10 -14.71 5.81 47.06
C MET A 10 -14.67 4.27 47.20
N GLY A 11 -13.64 3.60 46.67
CA GLY A 11 -13.46 2.14 46.73
C GLY A 11 -14.23 1.37 45.65
N ASN A 12 -14.86 2.03 44.68
CA ASN A 12 -15.51 1.36 43.56
C ASN A 12 -14.47 0.96 42.51
N THR A 13 -14.73 -0.11 41.76
CA THR A 13 -13.90 -0.48 40.61
C THR A 13 -13.88 0.64 39.59
N LYS A 14 -12.69 1.12 39.26
CA LYS A 14 -12.46 2.14 38.24
C LYS A 14 -12.25 1.46 36.89
N TYR A 15 -12.81 2.04 35.83
CA TYR A 15 -12.66 1.54 34.46
C TYR A 15 -12.05 2.62 33.57
N THR A 16 -11.13 2.20 32.69
CA THR A 16 -10.47 3.07 31.72
C THR A 16 -10.77 2.59 30.30
N GLN A 17 -11.08 3.52 29.39
CA GLN A 17 -11.42 3.18 28.00
C GLN A 17 -10.16 2.69 27.27
N ILE A 18 -10.31 1.68 26.42
CA ILE A 18 -9.21 1.23 25.56
C ILE A 18 -8.76 2.36 24.63
N GLY A 19 -7.44 2.54 24.50
CA GLY A 19 -6.83 3.52 23.63
C GLY A 19 -6.07 2.89 22.46
N ARG A 20 -5.11 3.66 21.94
CA ARG A 20 -4.25 3.28 20.80
C ARG A 20 -3.41 2.02 21.04
N GLU A 21 -3.19 1.66 22.29
CA GLU A 21 -2.46 0.47 22.72
C GLU A 21 -3.21 -0.84 22.48
N TYR A 22 -4.53 -0.79 22.26
CA TYR A 22 -5.37 -1.94 21.94
C TYR A 22 -5.68 -2.05 20.44
N VAL A 23 -4.94 -1.35 19.60
CA VAL A 23 -5.06 -1.46 18.15
C VAL A 23 -3.71 -1.60 17.50
N LYS A 24 -3.67 -2.31 16.37
CA LYS A 24 -2.49 -2.43 15.51
C LYS A 24 -2.88 -2.21 14.06
N LEU A 25 -1.88 -1.91 13.24
CA LEU A 25 -2.05 -1.82 11.79
C LEU A 25 -1.83 -3.20 11.17
N GLU A 26 -2.72 -3.58 10.25
CA GLU A 26 -2.61 -4.78 9.44
C GLU A 26 -2.48 -4.40 7.96
N ASN A 27 -1.56 -5.07 7.25
CA ASN A 27 -1.32 -4.82 5.83
C ASN A 27 -2.48 -5.35 4.98
N VAL A 28 -2.96 -4.53 4.04
CA VAL A 28 -3.97 -4.89 3.04
C VAL A 28 -3.35 -5.00 1.63
N GLY A 29 -2.12 -4.53 1.45
CA GLY A 29 -1.37 -4.52 0.19
C GLY A 29 -1.35 -3.15 -0.49
N ASP A 30 -0.35 -2.93 -1.35
CA ASP A 30 -0.05 -1.65 -1.99
C ASP A 30 0.11 -0.50 -0.98
N GLY A 31 0.68 -0.80 0.20
CA GLY A 31 0.85 0.14 1.31
C GLY A 31 -0.44 0.52 2.03
N LYS A 32 -1.60 0.00 1.61
CA LYS A 32 -2.86 0.20 2.33
C LYS A 32 -2.85 -0.59 3.62
N VAL A 33 -3.32 0.04 4.68
CA VAL A 33 -3.42 -0.59 6.00
C VAL A 33 -4.82 -0.44 6.55
N LYS A 34 -5.20 -1.37 7.42
CA LYS A 34 -6.40 -1.23 8.24
C LYS A 34 -6.04 -1.31 9.71
N VAL A 35 -6.85 -0.64 10.53
CA VAL A 35 -6.73 -0.74 11.98
C VAL A 35 -7.48 -1.99 12.43
N VAL A 36 -6.82 -2.83 13.22
CA VAL A 36 -7.43 -4.02 13.83
C VAL A 36 -7.21 -4.00 15.34
N PHE A 37 -8.21 -4.48 16.07
CA PHE A 37 -8.14 -4.63 17.51
C PHE A 37 -7.08 -5.68 17.92
N THR A 38 -6.37 -5.41 19.01
CA THR A 38 -5.40 -6.33 19.62
C THR A 38 -5.48 -6.29 21.15
N ASN A 39 -5.26 -7.43 21.80
CA ASN A 39 -5.23 -7.55 23.27
C ASN A 39 -4.06 -8.45 23.69
N GLU A 40 -2.84 -8.02 23.37
CA GLU A 40 -1.62 -8.82 23.57
C GLU A 40 -1.32 -9.10 25.05
N HIS A 41 -1.82 -8.23 25.94
CA HIS A 41 -1.68 -8.38 27.39
C HIS A 41 -2.75 -9.28 28.03
N ALA A 42 -3.69 -9.82 27.25
CA ALA A 42 -4.80 -10.64 27.71
C ALA A 42 -5.61 -9.99 28.86
N THR A 43 -5.73 -8.67 28.84
CA THR A 43 -6.49 -7.91 29.83
C THR A 43 -7.97 -8.25 29.72
N SER A 44 -8.66 -8.41 30.85
CA SER A 44 -10.12 -8.53 30.87
C SER A 44 -10.75 -7.23 30.37
N LEU A 45 -11.63 -7.35 29.37
CA LEU A 45 -12.28 -6.20 28.73
C LEU A 45 -13.79 -6.26 28.91
N TYR A 46 -14.38 -5.08 29.02
CA TYR A 46 -15.79 -4.90 29.29
C TYR A 46 -16.40 -3.91 28.29
N THR A 47 -17.67 -4.10 28.00
CA THR A 47 -18.48 -3.17 27.23
C THR A 47 -18.93 -2.00 28.11
N GLY A 48 -19.52 -0.95 27.52
CA GLY A 48 -19.98 0.23 28.28
C GLY A 48 -21.15 -0.06 29.23
N ASP A 49 -21.86 -1.17 29.02
CA ASP A 49 -22.92 -1.70 29.88
C ASP A 49 -22.41 -2.71 30.93
N GLY A 50 -21.09 -2.92 31.00
CA GLY A 50 -20.46 -3.81 31.99
C GLY A 50 -20.56 -5.30 31.68
N SER A 51 -21.02 -5.67 30.48
CA SER A 51 -21.02 -7.06 30.03
C SER A 51 -19.64 -7.47 29.48
N ASN A 52 -19.36 -8.78 29.50
CA ASN A 52 -18.11 -9.30 28.93
C ASN A 52 -18.07 -9.08 27.42
N TYR A 53 -16.90 -8.78 26.87
CA TYR A 53 -16.75 -8.76 25.42
C TYR A 53 -16.96 -10.17 24.84
N SER A 54 -17.54 -10.23 23.64
CA SER A 54 -17.75 -11.46 22.88
C SER A 54 -17.10 -11.37 21.51
N ASP A 55 -16.93 -12.50 20.83
CA ASP A 55 -16.38 -12.55 19.47
C ASP A 55 -17.21 -11.71 18.48
N GLN A 56 -18.52 -11.62 18.67
CA GLN A 56 -19.40 -10.77 17.85
C GLN A 56 -19.11 -9.28 18.03
N ILE A 57 -18.82 -8.85 19.26
CA ILE A 57 -18.48 -7.45 19.55
C ILE A 57 -17.11 -7.10 18.98
N ILE A 58 -16.15 -8.03 19.04
CA ILE A 58 -14.84 -7.85 18.41
C ILE A 58 -14.98 -7.76 16.88
N ALA A 59 -15.80 -8.61 16.28
CA ALA A 59 -16.05 -8.58 14.84
C ALA A 59 -16.63 -7.23 14.41
N ALA A 60 -17.68 -6.75 15.09
CA ALA A 60 -18.28 -5.44 14.82
C ALA A 60 -17.28 -4.28 15.03
N LEU A 61 -16.47 -4.33 16.09
CA LEU A 61 -15.42 -3.35 16.33
C LEU A 61 -14.41 -3.31 15.18
N ASN A 62 -13.93 -4.48 14.73
CA ASN A 62 -13.00 -4.58 13.61
C ASN A 62 -13.61 -4.08 12.29
N GLU A 63 -14.90 -4.29 12.04
CA GLU A 63 -15.58 -3.70 10.88
C GLU A 63 -15.58 -2.16 10.95
N HIS A 64 -15.91 -1.58 12.11
CA HIS A 64 -15.88 -0.13 12.29
C HIS A 64 -14.47 0.45 12.17
N LEU A 65 -13.46 -0.22 12.73
CA LEU A 65 -12.06 0.19 12.63
C LEU A 65 -11.58 0.13 11.18
N ALA A 66 -11.88 -0.95 10.46
CA ALA A 66 -11.52 -1.10 9.06
C ALA A 66 -12.19 -0.04 8.17
N ALA A 67 -13.47 0.26 8.40
CA ALA A 67 -14.20 1.30 7.70
C ALA A 67 -13.62 2.70 7.97
N ALA A 68 -13.26 3.00 9.22
CA ALA A 68 -12.64 4.27 9.59
C ALA A 68 -11.23 4.44 9.00
N SER A 69 -10.54 3.34 8.70
CA SER A 69 -9.19 3.34 8.13
C SER A 69 -9.14 2.96 6.65
N ALA A 70 -10.27 2.97 5.92
CA ALA A 70 -10.35 2.41 4.57
C ALA A 70 -9.35 3.04 3.57
N ASP A 71 -9.07 4.34 3.72
CA ASP A 71 -8.18 5.10 2.85
C ASP A 71 -6.78 5.33 3.46
N ALA A 72 -6.45 4.62 4.54
CA ALA A 72 -5.16 4.78 5.22
C ALA A 72 -4.03 4.12 4.42
N ILE A 73 -3.00 4.92 4.10
CA ILE A 73 -1.76 4.46 3.48
C ILE A 73 -0.63 4.62 4.49
N ALA A 74 0.14 3.55 4.72
CA ALA A 74 1.29 3.57 5.61
C ALA A 74 2.60 3.60 4.83
N TYR A 75 3.51 4.46 5.28
CA TYR A 75 4.86 4.61 4.75
C TYR A 75 5.86 4.15 5.82
N ASN A 76 6.04 2.84 5.97
CA ASN A 76 6.92 2.32 7.00
C ASN A 76 8.38 2.68 6.67
N GLY A 77 9.07 3.36 7.57
CA GLY A 77 10.42 3.89 7.33
C GLY A 77 10.52 4.88 6.15
N GLY A 78 9.39 5.44 5.67
CA GLY A 78 9.36 6.27 4.47
C GLY A 78 9.51 5.52 3.15
N LEU A 79 9.42 4.18 3.18
CA LEU A 79 9.55 3.34 1.98
C LEU A 79 8.33 3.51 1.07
N MET A 80 8.62 3.63 -0.23
CA MET A 80 7.61 3.76 -1.28
C MET A 80 8.12 3.26 -2.63
N TYR A 81 7.21 2.96 -3.55
CA TYR A 81 7.54 2.58 -4.93
C TYR A 81 6.73 3.34 -5.98
N TYR A 82 7.26 3.36 -7.20
CA TYR A 82 6.62 3.90 -8.39
C TYR A 82 6.60 2.83 -9.48
N ASN A 83 5.44 2.63 -10.11
CA ASN A 83 5.31 1.76 -11.28
C ASN A 83 5.40 2.61 -12.54
N ILE A 84 6.39 2.34 -13.40
CA ILE A 84 6.56 3.02 -14.69
C ILE A 84 6.43 1.95 -15.79
N PRO A 85 5.32 1.90 -16.54
CA PRO A 85 5.17 0.97 -17.64
C PRO A 85 6.15 1.32 -18.76
N ILE A 86 6.79 0.30 -19.35
CA ILE A 86 7.74 0.49 -20.44
C ILE A 86 6.97 0.69 -21.75
N GLU A 87 6.98 1.92 -22.26
CA GLU A 87 6.43 2.26 -23.57
C GLU A 87 7.22 1.61 -24.69
N HIS A 88 6.50 1.14 -25.71
CA HIS A 88 7.03 0.73 -27.00
C HIS A 88 6.59 1.71 -28.11
N LEU A 89 6.98 1.43 -29.35
CA LEU A 89 6.82 2.28 -30.54
C LEU A 89 5.37 2.43 -31.06
N ASN A 90 4.34 2.26 -30.23
CA ASN A 90 2.98 2.62 -30.62
C ASN A 90 2.61 4.02 -30.10
N ASN A 91 2.53 4.98 -31.02
CA ASN A 91 2.20 6.37 -30.72
C ASN A 91 0.69 6.63 -30.60
N SER A 92 -0.16 5.62 -30.75
CA SER A 92 -1.60 5.77 -30.52
C SER A 92 -1.88 6.13 -29.06
N GLU A 93 -2.81 7.05 -28.86
CA GLU A 93 -3.30 7.43 -27.53
C GLU A 93 -4.10 6.29 -26.90
N VAL A 94 -4.08 6.22 -25.56
CA VAL A 94 -4.99 5.36 -24.81
C VAL A 94 -6.41 5.90 -25.00
N ALA A 95 -7.35 5.03 -25.36
CA ALA A 95 -8.74 5.45 -25.56
C ALA A 95 -9.35 5.97 -24.25
N GLU A 96 -10.35 6.86 -24.33
CA GLU A 96 -11.00 7.45 -23.14
C GLU A 96 -11.58 6.40 -22.18
N ASN A 97 -11.92 5.21 -22.68
CA ASN A 97 -12.41 4.09 -21.87
C ASN A 97 -11.28 3.26 -21.20
N GLY A 98 -10.03 3.75 -21.22
CA GLY A 98 -8.86 3.05 -20.68
C GLY A 98 -8.33 1.92 -21.57
N THR A 99 -8.85 1.74 -22.79
CA THR A 99 -8.34 0.70 -23.69
C THR A 99 -6.93 1.05 -24.15
N ILE A 100 -5.97 0.22 -23.73
CA ILE A 100 -4.57 0.34 -24.12
C ILE A 100 -4.43 -0.23 -25.55
N PRO A 101 -3.92 0.55 -26.52
CA PRO A 101 -3.69 0.03 -27.86
C PRO A 101 -2.63 -1.06 -27.84
N GLU A 102 -2.79 -2.05 -28.72
CA GLU A 102 -1.84 -3.16 -28.85
C GLU A 102 -0.43 -2.62 -29.10
N ALA A 103 0.58 -3.19 -28.43
CA ALA A 103 1.98 -2.76 -28.52
C ALA A 103 2.28 -1.33 -28.02
N LYS A 104 1.39 -0.69 -27.23
CA LYS A 104 1.70 0.55 -26.50
C LYS A 104 2.73 0.34 -25.41
N TYR A 105 2.56 -0.70 -24.61
CA TYR A 105 3.49 -1.11 -23.56
C TYR A 105 4.00 -2.51 -23.84
N GLY A 106 5.28 -2.75 -23.57
CA GLY A 106 5.88 -4.07 -23.73
C GLY A 106 7.36 -4.03 -24.05
N VAL A 107 8.01 -5.18 -23.83
CA VAL A 107 9.42 -5.40 -24.13
C VAL A 107 9.58 -6.35 -25.30
N VAL A 108 10.32 -5.91 -26.32
CA VAL A 108 10.63 -6.73 -27.50
C VAL A 108 12.08 -7.17 -27.42
N ARG A 109 12.37 -8.43 -27.76
CA ARG A 109 13.73 -8.96 -27.81
C ARG A 109 14.63 -8.08 -28.68
N ASN A 110 15.92 -8.00 -28.37
CA ASN A 110 16.90 -7.21 -29.14
C ASN A 110 16.67 -5.69 -29.13
N HIS A 111 16.00 -5.16 -28.11
CA HIS A 111 15.83 -3.72 -27.88
C HIS A 111 16.44 -3.33 -26.53
N HIS A 112 17.06 -2.15 -26.49
CA HIS A 112 17.51 -1.52 -25.26
C HIS A 112 16.58 -0.35 -24.92
N TYR A 113 15.91 -0.44 -23.78
CA TYR A 113 15.01 0.58 -23.27
C TYR A 113 15.73 1.36 -22.18
N VAL A 114 15.87 2.67 -22.36
CA VAL A 114 16.50 3.57 -21.38
C VAL A 114 15.40 4.44 -20.77
N VAL A 115 15.10 4.20 -19.49
CA VAL A 115 14.15 5.01 -18.71
C VAL A 115 14.93 6.05 -17.91
N THR A 116 14.65 7.33 -18.16
CA THR A 116 15.25 8.45 -17.41
C THR A 116 14.18 9.12 -16.56
N ILE A 117 14.34 9.13 -15.24
CA ILE A 117 13.44 9.81 -14.32
C ILE A 117 13.87 11.27 -14.22
N ASN A 118 13.01 12.19 -14.66
CA ASN A 118 13.32 13.63 -14.65
C ASN A 118 12.72 14.36 -13.43
N LYS A 119 11.58 13.89 -12.94
CA LYS A 119 10.85 14.53 -11.82
C LYS A 119 9.93 13.54 -11.12
N LEU A 120 9.81 13.72 -9.81
CA LEU A 120 8.79 13.10 -8.97
C LEU A 120 7.85 14.21 -8.48
N GLU A 121 6.58 14.18 -8.87
CA GLU A 121 5.62 15.25 -8.49
C GLU A 121 4.72 14.89 -7.32
N LYS A 122 4.52 13.59 -7.06
CA LYS A 122 3.66 13.07 -6.00
C LYS A 122 4.36 11.94 -5.24
N ILE A 123 3.89 11.70 -4.01
CA ILE A 123 4.36 10.60 -3.17
C ILE A 123 3.95 9.28 -3.84
N GLY A 124 4.86 8.30 -3.84
CA GLY A 124 4.61 6.97 -4.40
C GLY A 124 3.65 6.13 -3.55
N LYS A 125 3.45 4.88 -3.97
CA LYS A 125 2.73 3.88 -3.17
C LYS A 125 3.55 3.53 -1.93
N GLY A 126 2.93 3.60 -0.76
CA GLY A 126 3.58 3.22 0.49
C GLY A 126 3.99 1.75 0.49
N ILE A 127 5.01 1.42 1.28
CA ILE A 127 5.37 0.04 1.60
C ILE A 127 5.24 -0.09 3.11
N PHE A 128 4.40 -1.01 3.57
CA PHE A 128 4.19 -1.23 5.01
C PHE A 128 5.02 -2.41 5.53
N GLY A 129 5.00 -3.55 4.82
CA GLY A 129 5.81 -4.72 5.15
C GLY A 129 7.09 -4.80 4.31
N GLU A 130 8.23 -5.14 4.91
CA GLU A 130 9.48 -5.36 4.17
C GLU A 130 9.36 -6.52 3.17
N ASP A 131 8.52 -7.52 3.48
CA ASP A 131 8.22 -8.66 2.62
C ASP A 131 6.96 -8.46 1.74
N GLU A 132 6.45 -7.23 1.66
CA GLU A 132 5.25 -6.93 0.86
C GLU A 132 5.53 -7.18 -0.62
N LYS A 133 4.80 -8.13 -1.20
CA LYS A 133 4.91 -8.43 -2.63
C LYS A 133 4.33 -7.28 -3.44
N ILE A 134 5.21 -6.47 -4.01
CA ILE A 134 4.84 -5.41 -4.95
C ILE A 134 4.34 -6.08 -6.24
N VAL A 135 3.03 -6.07 -6.44
CA VAL A 135 2.40 -6.48 -7.70
C VAL A 135 2.02 -5.20 -8.44
N PRO A 136 2.67 -4.89 -9.57
CA PRO A 136 2.28 -3.75 -10.38
C PRO A 136 0.83 -3.97 -10.90
N GLY A 137 -0.11 -3.22 -10.33
CA GLY A 137 -1.51 -3.21 -10.78
C GLY A 137 -1.71 -2.45 -12.09
N GLY A 138 -2.96 -2.36 -12.53
CA GLY A 138 -3.37 -1.44 -13.60
C GLY A 138 -3.06 0.03 -13.23
N PRO A 139 -3.19 0.97 -14.17
CA PRO A 139 -3.07 2.38 -13.83
C PRO A 139 -4.11 2.72 -12.76
N ASP A 140 -3.66 3.17 -11.59
CA ASP A 140 -4.58 3.72 -10.59
C ASP A 140 -5.02 5.10 -11.06
N ASP A 141 -6.32 5.39 -10.90
CA ASP A 141 -6.90 6.70 -11.20
C ASP A 141 -6.25 7.83 -10.37
N ASP A 142 -5.66 7.48 -9.22
CA ASP A 142 -5.02 8.43 -8.32
C ASP A 142 -3.50 8.53 -8.52
N THR A 143 -3.15 9.18 -9.62
CA THR A 143 -2.10 10.21 -9.67
C THR A 143 -0.66 9.82 -9.31
N TYR A 144 0.02 9.18 -10.27
CA TYR A 144 1.49 9.14 -10.32
C TYR A 144 2.00 9.95 -11.50
N TYR A 145 2.50 11.15 -11.25
CA TYR A 145 3.24 11.90 -12.27
C TYR A 145 4.74 11.72 -12.00
N VAL A 146 5.27 10.59 -12.47
CA VAL A 146 6.71 10.49 -12.71
C VAL A 146 6.94 10.97 -14.14
N GLY A 147 7.63 12.10 -14.28
CA GLY A 147 8.07 12.57 -15.58
C GLY A 147 9.23 11.71 -16.07
N ALA A 148 8.95 10.63 -16.80
CA ALA A 148 9.97 9.76 -17.36
C ALA A 148 10.15 10.00 -18.87
N LYS A 149 11.40 10.01 -19.34
CA LYS A 149 11.72 9.97 -20.77
C LYS A 149 12.24 8.57 -21.11
N ILE A 150 11.58 7.88 -22.03
CA ILE A 150 11.98 6.56 -22.50
C ILE A 150 12.60 6.68 -23.89
N ASN A 151 13.85 6.21 -24.05
CA ASN A 151 14.49 6.09 -25.36
C ASN A 151 14.62 4.61 -25.74
N ILE A 152 14.21 4.26 -26.95
CA ILE A 152 14.28 2.89 -27.48
C ILE A 152 15.38 2.85 -28.54
N LEU A 153 16.39 1.99 -28.33
CA LEU A 153 17.52 1.82 -29.24
C LEU A 153 17.59 0.38 -29.72
N SER A 154 17.66 0.18 -31.03
CA SER A 154 17.91 -1.14 -31.62
C SER A 154 19.37 -1.53 -31.42
N TRP A 155 19.62 -2.75 -30.93
CA TRP A 155 20.99 -3.26 -30.87
C TRP A 155 21.55 -3.48 -32.27
N LYS A 156 22.67 -2.81 -32.57
CA LYS A 156 23.47 -3.06 -33.76
C LYS A 156 24.63 -3.98 -33.39
N ILE A 157 24.67 -5.17 -33.99
CA ILE A 157 25.85 -6.04 -33.92
C ILE A 157 26.92 -5.43 -34.83
N VAL A 158 28.07 -5.08 -34.26
CA VAL A 158 29.25 -4.63 -35.03
C VAL A 158 30.22 -5.80 -35.07
N SER A 159 30.33 -6.45 -36.23
CA SER A 159 31.39 -7.42 -36.49
C SER A 159 32.61 -6.70 -37.06
N GLN A 160 33.76 -6.88 -36.44
CA GLN A 160 35.05 -6.44 -36.95
C GLN A 160 35.89 -7.69 -37.26
N ASN A 161 36.09 -7.97 -38.54
CA ASN A 161 37.10 -8.94 -38.97
C ASN A 161 38.43 -8.20 -39.10
N VAL A 162 39.44 -8.66 -38.38
CA VAL A 162 40.84 -8.26 -38.59
C VAL A 162 41.49 -9.40 -39.36
N GLU A 163 41.97 -9.12 -40.57
CA GLU A 163 42.87 -10.03 -41.28
C GLU A 163 44.23 -10.00 -40.58
N LEU A 164 44.78 -11.19 -40.29
CA LEU A 164 46.11 -11.41 -39.73
C LEU A 164 47.15 -11.49 -40.83
#